data_AF-A0A537SY76-F1
#
_entry.id   AF-A0A537SY76-F1
#
_cell.length_a   1.000
_cell.length_b   1.000
_cell.length_c   1.000
_cell.angle_alpha   90.00
_cell.angle_beta   90.00
_cell.angle_gamma   90.00
#
_symmetry.space_group_name_H-M   'P 1'
#
loop_
_entity.id
_entity.type
_entity.pdbx_description
1 polymer ?
#
loop_
_entity_poly.entity_id
_entity_poly.type
_entity_poly.pdbx_seq_one_letter_code
_entity_poly.pdbx_strand_id
1 'polypeptide(L)'
;MPKQQITSKKLRQPSGHFSHATMVEARGRIVFISGMTSRRADGTIAGIGDIEAQTRQVCENLKAAVEEAGGSMDDICRVDVYVRNMEHFEQIHKV
;
A
#
# COMPACT_ATOMS: atom_id res chain seq x y z
N MET A 1 6.67 -9.05 16.32
CA MET A 1 5.76 -10.20 16.15
C MET A 1 5.09 -10.06 14.79
N PRO A 2 4.83 -11.14 14.05
CA PRO A 2 4.28 -11.04 12.70
C PRO A 2 2.83 -10.53 12.76
N LYS A 3 2.46 -9.68 11.80
CA LYS A 3 1.06 -9.32 11.56
C LYS A 3 0.26 -10.56 11.17
N GLN A 4 -0.99 -10.65 11.61
CA GLN A 4 -1.89 -11.75 11.25
C GLN A 4 -3.02 -11.25 10.36
N GLN A 5 -3.23 -11.91 9.22
CA GLN A 5 -4.43 -11.70 8.41
C GLN A 5 -5.63 -12.38 9.07
N ILE A 6 -6.73 -11.64 9.20
CA ILE A 6 -7.98 -12.15 9.77
C ILE A 6 -8.95 -12.45 8.65
N THR A 7 -9.35 -13.72 8.54
CA THR A 7 -10.30 -14.22 7.53
C THR A 7 -11.58 -14.71 8.20
N SER A 8 -12.73 -14.52 7.54
CA SER A 8 -14.03 -14.98 8.03
C SER A 8 -14.81 -15.68 6.92
N LYS A 9 -15.39 -16.85 7.24
CA LYS A 9 -16.29 -17.58 6.33
C LYS A 9 -17.60 -16.83 6.04
N LYS A 10 -17.90 -15.78 6.81
CA LYS A 10 -19.08 -14.91 6.59
C LYS A 10 -18.82 -13.83 5.54
N LEU A 11 -17.59 -13.67 5.07
CA LEU A 11 -17.20 -12.65 4.09
C LEU A 11 -16.79 -13.32 2.77
N ARG A 12 -17.02 -12.62 1.65
CA ARG A 12 -16.44 -12.99 0.35
C ARG A 12 -14.93 -12.79 0.40
N GLN A 13 -14.17 -13.60 -0.34
CA GLN A 13 -12.75 -13.34 -0.53
C GLN A 13 -12.51 -11.98 -1.21
N PRO A 14 -11.47 -11.22 -0.81
CA PRO A 14 -11.06 -10.00 -1.48
C PRO A 14 -10.85 -10.21 -2.98
N SER A 15 -11.27 -9.24 -3.79
CA SER A 15 -11.11 -9.26 -5.26
C SER A 15 -9.74 -8.77 -5.74
N GLY A 16 -8.82 -8.47 -4.82
CA GLY A 16 -7.46 -8.01 -5.11
C GLY A 16 -6.50 -8.38 -3.98
N HIS A 17 -5.26 -7.89 -4.05
CA HIS A 17 -4.19 -8.12 -3.07
C HIS A 17 -4.36 -7.30 -1.78
N PHE A 18 -5.38 -7.63 -0.99
CA PHE A 18 -5.58 -7.06 0.34
C PHE A 18 -6.27 -8.07 1.27
N SER A 19 -6.26 -7.78 2.57
CA SER A 19 -7.02 -8.53 3.58
C SER A 19 -8.16 -7.68 4.10
N HIS A 20 -9.28 -8.30 4.46
CA HIS A 20 -10.41 -7.58 5.10
C HIS A 20 -10.02 -7.00 6.46
N ALA A 21 -9.12 -7.68 7.19
CA ALA A 21 -8.58 -7.20 8.44
C ALA A 21 -7.17 -7.77 8.68
N THR A 22 -6.35 -6.96 9.34
CA THR A 22 -5.02 -7.34 9.83
C THR A 22 -4.98 -7.04 11.32
N MET A 23 -4.47 -7.98 12.12
CA MET A 23 -4.26 -7.83 13.55
C MET A 23 -2.76 -7.77 13.85
N VAL A 24 -2.36 -6.87 14.75
CA VAL A 24 -1.02 -6.80 15.31
C VAL A 24 -1.12 -6.53 16.80
N GLU A 25 -0.34 -7.24 17.62
CA GLU A 25 -0.18 -6.88 19.02
C GLU A 25 0.71 -5.63 19.12
N ALA A 26 0.15 -4.53 19.61
CA ALA A 26 0.86 -3.26 19.69
C ALA A 26 1.90 -3.27 20.82
N ARG A 27 3.11 -3.76 20.53
CA ARG A 27 4.31 -3.60 21.36
C ARG A 27 5.40 -2.99 20.49
N GLY A 28 5.64 -1.68 20.60
CA GLY A 28 6.68 -0.98 19.83
C GLY A 28 6.23 0.37 19.27
N ARG A 29 6.80 0.73 18.11
CA ARG A 29 6.54 2.00 17.41
C ARG A 29 5.49 1.80 16.32
N ILE A 30 4.60 2.78 16.17
CA ILE A 30 3.68 2.87 15.04
C ILE A 30 4.11 4.07 14.21
N VAL A 31 4.31 3.85 12.91
CA VAL A 31 4.71 4.89 11.97
C VAL A 31 3.52 5.24 11.10
N PHE A 32 3.09 6.49 11.14
CA PHE A 32 2.03 7.01 10.27
C PHE A 32 2.66 7.66 9.06
N ILE A 33 2.57 6.99 7.91
CA ILE A 33 3.09 7.50 6.63
C ILE A 33 1.98 8.32 5.96
N SER A 34 2.30 9.55 5.55
CA SER A 34 1.36 10.40 4.81
C SER A 34 0.97 9.77 3.46
N GLY A 35 -0.13 10.25 2.89
CA GLY A 35 -0.56 9.83 1.55
C GLY A 35 0.53 10.11 0.51
N MET A 36 0.89 9.08 -0.26
CA MET A 36 1.90 9.17 -1.31
C MET A 36 1.25 9.33 -2.68
N THR A 37 1.96 9.99 -3.60
CA THR A 37 1.59 10.13 -5.01
C THR A 37 2.73 9.64 -5.89
N SER A 38 2.52 9.55 -7.20
CA SER A 38 3.57 9.16 -8.16
C SER A 38 4.64 10.25 -8.41
N ARG A 39 4.83 11.17 -7.45
CA ARG A 39 5.87 12.19 -7.50
C ARG A 39 7.24 11.57 -7.21
N ARG A 40 8.24 11.97 -7.98
CA ARG A 40 9.65 11.62 -7.73
C ARG A 40 10.30 12.63 -6.79
N ALA A 41 11.51 12.31 -6.32
CA ALA A 41 12.30 13.19 -5.47
C ALA A 41 12.62 14.55 -6.12
N ASP A 42 12.72 14.60 -7.45
CA ASP A 42 12.91 15.83 -8.24
C ASP A 42 11.60 16.63 -8.45
N GLY A 43 10.49 16.16 -7.92
CA GLY A 43 9.16 16.77 -8.05
C GLY A 43 8.39 16.40 -9.31
N THR A 44 9.01 15.69 -10.27
CA THR A 44 8.34 15.23 -11.51
C THR A 44 7.30 14.15 -11.23
N ILE A 45 6.37 13.94 -12.15
CA ILE A 45 5.32 12.91 -12.05
C ILE A 45 5.72 11.69 -12.89
N ALA A 46 5.79 10.51 -12.27
CA ALA A 46 5.99 9.25 -12.96
C ALA A 46 4.71 8.77 -13.64
N GLY A 47 4.85 8.14 -14.82
CA GLY A 47 3.76 7.41 -15.47
C GLY A 47 2.55 8.28 -15.87
N ILE A 48 2.73 9.48 -16.43
CA ILE A 48 1.59 10.28 -16.90
C ILE A 48 0.81 9.46 -17.95
N GLY A 49 -0.47 9.18 -17.66
CA GLY A 49 -1.32 8.33 -18.50
C GLY A 49 -1.18 6.81 -18.28
N ASP A 50 -0.28 6.39 -17.39
CA ASP A 50 0.00 4.98 -17.08
C ASP A 50 -0.19 4.74 -15.57
N ILE A 51 -1.29 4.06 -15.22
CA ILE A 51 -1.62 3.81 -13.82
C ILE A 51 -0.72 2.76 -13.16
N GLU A 52 -0.20 1.78 -13.92
CA GLU A 52 0.70 0.76 -13.38
C GLU A 52 2.04 1.40 -13.01
N ALA A 53 2.58 2.25 -13.89
CA ALA A 53 3.79 3.03 -13.60
C ALA A 53 3.59 4.03 -12.44
N GLN A 54 2.42 4.67 -12.35
CA GLN A 54 2.09 5.54 -11.21
C GLN A 54 2.04 4.77 -9.90
N THR A 55 1.37 3.61 -9.90
CA THR A 55 1.21 2.76 -8.72
C THR A 55 2.58 2.26 -8.25
N ARG A 56 3.43 1.83 -9.19
CA ARG A 56 4.80 1.39 -8.86
C ARG A 56 5.60 2.51 -8.20
N GLN A 57 5.53 3.74 -8.72
CA GLN A 57 6.21 4.87 -8.10
C GLN A 57 5.67 5.19 -6.69
N VAL A 58 4.36 5.07 -6.48
CA VAL A 58 3.75 5.23 -5.13
C VAL A 58 4.31 4.18 -4.17
N CYS A 59 4.40 2.92 -4.60
CA CYS A 59 4.98 1.84 -3.80
C CYS A 59 6.45 2.08 -3.47
N GLU A 60 7.27 2.56 -4.42
CA GLU A 60 8.67 2.92 -4.15
C GLU A 60 8.78 4.07 -3.12
N ASN A 61 7.89 5.06 -3.20
CA ASN A 61 7.87 6.16 -2.24
C ASN A 61 7.46 5.68 -0.83
N LEU A 62 6.48 4.78 -0.73
CA LEU A 62 6.11 4.13 0.53
C LEU A 62 7.25 3.28 1.09
N LYS A 63 7.93 2.52 0.23
CA LYS A 63 9.10 1.71 0.58
C LYS A 63 10.21 2.56 1.18
N ALA A 64 10.56 3.68 0.54
CA ALA A 64 11.58 4.59 1.07
C ALA A 64 11.21 5.12 2.47
N ALA A 65 9.95 5.49 2.70
CA ALA A 65 9.49 5.98 4.00
C ALA A 65 9.51 4.91 5.10
N VAL A 66 9.15 3.66 4.80
CA VAL A 66 9.18 2.58 5.80
C VAL A 66 10.61 2.14 6.10
N GLU A 67 11.49 2.11 5.10
CA GLU A 67 12.91 1.81 5.27
C GLU A 67 13.61 2.86 6.14
N GLU A 68 13.34 4.15 5.94
CA GLU A 68 13.88 5.23 6.78
C GLU A 68 13.40 5.14 8.25
N ALA A 69 12.21 4.59 8.48
CA ALA A 69 11.72 4.31 9.83
C ALA A 69 12.36 3.06 10.48
N GLY A 70 13.20 2.34 9.73
CA GLY A 70 13.85 1.09 10.13
C GLY A 70 12.97 -0.15 9.99
N GLY A 71 11.97 -0.10 9.11
CA GLY A 71 11.09 -1.23 8.77
C GLY A 71 11.23 -1.67 7.31
N SER A 72 10.26 -2.47 6.88
CA SER A 72 10.16 -3.02 5.53
C SER A 72 8.71 -3.02 5.04
N MET A 73 8.48 -3.29 3.76
CA MET A 73 7.12 -3.44 3.21
C MET A 73 6.31 -4.55 3.92
N ASP A 74 7.00 -5.55 4.48
CA ASP A 74 6.37 -6.62 5.26
C ASP A 74 5.88 -6.16 6.65
N ASP A 75 6.25 -4.96 7.09
CA ASP A 75 5.74 -4.37 8.33
C ASP A 75 4.45 -3.57 8.13
N ILE A 76 4.06 -3.29 6.87
CA ILE A 76 2.83 -2.55 6.56
C ILE A 76 1.62 -3.38 6.98
N CYS A 77 0.81 -2.81 7.87
CA CYS A 77 -0.39 -3.42 8.42
C CYS A 77 -1.68 -3.01 7.68
N ARG A 78 -1.70 -1.80 7.11
CA ARG A 78 -2.83 -1.21 6.39
C ARG A 78 -2.31 -0.22 5.35
N VAL A 79 -3.00 -0.16 4.21
CA VAL A 79 -2.88 0.92 3.23
C VAL A 79 -4.27 1.46 2.94
N ASP A 80 -4.35 2.77 2.73
CA ASP A 80 -5.55 3.44 2.25
C ASP A 80 -5.27 3.94 0.82
N VAL A 81 -5.94 3.32 -0.16
CA VAL A 81 -5.70 3.57 -1.59
C VAL A 81 -6.84 4.40 -2.14
N TYR A 82 -6.50 5.60 -2.63
CA TYR A 82 -7.44 6.52 -3.27
C TYR A 82 -7.18 6.55 -4.78
N VAL A 83 -8.20 6.29 -5.57
CA VAL A 83 -8.11 6.22 -7.03
C VAL A 83 -9.07 7.21 -7.66
N ARG A 84 -8.70 7.73 -8.84
CA ARG A 84 -9.58 8.64 -9.60
C ARG A 84 -10.58 7.91 -10.49
N ASN A 85 -10.22 6.71 -10.95
CA ASN A 85 -11.06 5.87 -11.79
C ASN A 85 -10.99 4.41 -11.30
N MET A 86 -12.15 3.81 -11.00
CA MET A 86 -12.25 2.42 -10.56
C MET A 86 -11.99 1.42 -11.69
N GLU A 87 -12.06 1.82 -12.96
CA GLU A 87 -11.72 0.95 -14.09
C GLU A 87 -10.24 0.50 -14.05
N HIS A 88 -9.38 1.22 -13.33
CA HIS A 88 -7.99 0.85 -13.14
C HIS A 88 -7.75 -0.19 -12.02
N PHE A 89 -8.81 -0.67 -11.35
CA PHE A 89 -8.68 -1.56 -10.20
C PHE A 89 -7.77 -2.76 -10.48
N GLU A 90 -7.97 -3.46 -11.60
CA GLU A 90 -7.14 -4.62 -11.95
C GLU A 90 -5.68 -4.25 -12.20
N GLN A 91 -5.43 -3.16 -12.92
CA GLN A 91 -4.07 -2.68 -13.23
C GLN A 91 -3.31 -2.29 -11.96
N ILE A 92 -3.98 -1.60 -11.03
CA ILE A 92 -3.39 -1.22 -9.74
C ILE A 92 -3.02 -2.47 -8.94
N HIS A 93 -3.88 -3.49 -8.91
CA HIS A 93 -3.61 -4.71 -8.15
C HIS A 93 -2.60 -5.66 -8.84
N LYS A 94 -2.14 -5.40 -10.06
CA LYS A 94 -1.04 -6.17 -10.67
C LYS A 94 0.34 -5.77 -10.15
N VAL A 95 0.45 -4.58 -9.57
CA VAL A 95 1.69 -4.00 -9.03
C VAL A 95 1.87 -4.45 -7.59
#